data_AF-A0A1E4A1N8-F1
#
_entry.id   AF-A0A1E4A1N8-F1
#
_cell.length_a   1.000
_cell.length_b   1.000
_cell.length_c   1.000
_cell.angle_alpha   90.00
_cell.angle_beta   90.00
_cell.angle_gamma   90.00
#
_symmetry.space_group_name_H-M   'P 1'
#
loop_
_entity.id
_entity.type
_entity.pdbx_description
1 polymer ?
#
loop_
_entity_poly.entity_id
_entity_poly.type
_entity_poly.pdbx_seq_one_letter_code
_entity_poly.pdbx_strand_id
1 'polypeptide(L)' 'MSKRLHPMKDDIILKVGEMVKSPRSMTRQEREIWHKQLTENARDYLFSIGQPLVYKRDGRVVAEHKDGRVLVIR' A
#
# COMPACT_ATOMS: atom_id res chain seq x y z
N MET A 1 26.97 -9.27 -31.41
CA MET A 1 26.65 -8.05 -30.63
C MET A 1 25.85 -8.46 -29.41
N SER A 2 26.40 -8.23 -28.21
CA SER A 2 25.87 -8.73 -26.93
C SER A 2 24.79 -7.78 -26.37
N LYS A 3 23.62 -8.32 -26.03
CA LYS A 3 22.53 -7.59 -25.36
C LYS A 3 22.91 -7.32 -23.90
N ARG A 4 23.04 -6.05 -23.49
CA ARG A 4 23.14 -5.69 -22.07
C ARG A 4 21.72 -5.54 -21.51
N LEU A 5 21.33 -6.46 -20.63
CA LEU A 5 20.18 -6.30 -19.74
C LEU A 5 20.58 -5.33 -18.63
N HIS A 6 19.87 -4.21 -18.51
CA HIS A 6 20.02 -3.31 -17.38
C HIS A 6 19.11 -3.83 -16.25
N PRO A 7 19.63 -4.08 -15.03
CA PRO A 7 18.77 -4.35 -13.89
C PRO A 7 18.06 -3.05 -13.51
N MET A 8 16.73 -2.98 -13.70
CA MET A 8 15.93 -1.93 -13.08
C MET A 8 15.96 -2.17 -11.57
N LYS A 9 16.83 -1.43 -10.87
CA LYS A 9 16.73 -1.26 -9.43
C LYS A 9 15.56 -0.32 -9.22
N ASP A 10 14.39 -0.88 -8.93
CA ASP A 10 13.29 -0.11 -8.36
C ASP A 10 13.74 0.37 -6.99
N ASP A 11 14.30 1.57 -6.93
CA ASP A 11 14.74 2.20 -5.70
C ASP A 11 13.50 2.43 -4.82
N ILE A 12 13.36 1.65 -3.75
CA ILE A 12 12.32 1.86 -2.74
C ILE A 12 12.66 3.16 -2.02
N ILE A 13 12.02 4.25 -2.42
CA ILE A 13 12.14 5.55 -1.74
C ILE A 13 11.38 5.45 -0.41
N LEU A 14 12.12 5.19 0.66
CA LEU A 14 11.59 5.27 2.03
C LEU A 14 11.34 6.75 2.38
N LYS A 15 10.09 7.21 2.26
CA LYS A 15 9.69 8.54 2.70
C LYS A 15 9.42 8.53 4.21
N VAL A 16 10.36 9.05 4.99
CA VAL A 16 10.19 9.20 6.44
C VAL A 16 9.38 10.46 6.72
N GLY A 17 8.10 10.30 7.04
CA GLY A 17 7.27 11.37 7.61
C GLY A 17 7.26 11.25 9.13
N GLU A 18 7.38 12.38 9.84
CA GLU A 18 7.26 12.40 11.29
C GLU A 18 5.80 12.19 11.69
N MET A 19 5.52 11.12 12.44
CA MET A 19 4.18 10.81 12.89
C MET A 19 3.79 11.79 14.00
N VAL A 20 2.94 12.77 13.68
CA VAL A 20 2.58 13.91 14.54
C VAL A 20 2.04 13.50 15.93
N LYS A 21 1.42 12.31 16.05
CA LYS A 21 0.94 11.75 17.32
C LYS A 21 1.15 10.24 17.35
N SER A 22 1.67 9.71 18.46
CA SER A 22 1.89 8.27 18.63
C SER A 22 0.55 7.50 18.67
N PRO A 23 0.38 6.38 17.94
CA PRO A 23 -0.82 5.53 17.98
C PRO A 23 -1.14 5.00 19.39
N ARG A 24 -0.11 4.90 20.24
CA ARG A 24 -0.25 4.51 21.66
C ARG A 24 -0.92 5.60 22.51
N SER A 25 -0.81 6.85 22.08
CA SER A 25 -1.44 8.02 22.72
C SER A 25 -2.75 8.47 22.08
N MET A 26 -3.19 7.79 21.01
CA MET A 26 -4.49 8.05 20.38
C MET A 26 -5.63 7.44 21.19
N THR A 27 -6.72 8.18 21.30
CA THR A 27 -8.02 7.61 21.68
C THR A 27 -8.48 6.59 20.64
N ARG A 28 -9.50 5.80 20.97
CA ARG A 28 -10.08 4.83 20.02
C ARG A 28 -10.56 5.52 18.73
N GLN A 29 -11.28 6.63 18.85
CA GLN A 29 -11.82 7.37 17.70
C GLN A 29 -10.71 7.93 16.81
N GLU A 30 -9.69 8.54 17.41
CA GLU A 30 -8.53 9.04 16.67
C GLU A 30 -7.79 7.91 15.95
N ARG A 31 -7.65 6.76 16.60
CA ARG A 31 -7.01 5.58 16.01
C ARG A 31 -7.81 5.02 14.83
N GLU A 32 -9.14 4.98 14.93
CA GLU A 32 -10.03 4.56 13.82
C GLU A 32 -9.89 5.51 12.62
N ILE A 33 -9.90 6.82 12.84
CA ILE A 33 -9.68 7.83 11.79
C ILE A 33 -8.29 7.66 11.15
N TRP A 34 -7.26 7.51 11.97
CA TRP A 34 -5.89 7.32 11.51
C TRP A 34 -5.73 6.04 10.68
N HIS A 35 -6.33 4.92 11.09
CA HIS A 35 -6.32 3.68 10.31
C HIS A 35 -7.01 3.84 8.95
N LYS A 36 -8.14 4.56 8.92
CA LYS A 36 -8.86 4.84 7.67
C LYS A 36 -7.98 5.65 6.72
N GLN A 37 -7.38 6.74 7.21
CA GLN A 37 -6.47 7.58 6.43
C GLN A 37 -5.25 6.82 5.92
N LEU A 38 -4.63 5.99 6.76
CA LEU A 38 -3.51 5.14 6.35
C LEU A 38 -3.90 4.20 5.20
N THR A 39 -5.07 3.59 5.29
CA THR A 39 -5.56 2.64 4.27
C THR A 39 -5.84 3.36 2.96
N GLU A 40 -6.48 4.53 3.02
CA GLU A 40 -6.73 5.38 1.85
C GLU A 40 -5.42 5.83 1.20
N ASN A 41 -4.48 6.36 1.99
CA ASN A 41 -3.17 6.80 1.49
C ASN A 41 -2.36 5.66 0.86
N ALA A 42 -2.37 4.47 1.47
CA ALA A 42 -1.69 3.31 0.92
C ALA A 42 -2.31 2.86 -0.41
N ARG A 43 -3.65 2.82 -0.48
CA ARG A 43 -4.38 2.51 -1.71
C ARG A 43 -4.04 3.52 -2.81
N ASP A 44 -4.14 4.81 -2.52
CA ASP A 44 -3.88 5.88 -3.49
C ASP A 44 -2.44 5.84 -4.00
N TYR A 45 -1.49 5.63 -3.10
CA TYR A 45 -0.09 5.48 -3.48
C TYR A 45 0.13 4.27 -4.40
N LEU A 46 -0.32 3.07 -4.00
CA LEU A 46 -0.16 1.85 -4.80
C LEU A 46 -0.79 2.02 -6.19
N PHE A 47 -1.99 2.59 -6.25
CA PHE A 47 -2.68 2.85 -7.51
C PHE A 47 -1.98 3.90 -8.37
N SER A 48 -1.33 4.90 -7.76
CA SER A 48 -0.54 5.90 -8.48
C SER A 48 0.68 5.31 -9.19
N ILE A 49 1.26 4.24 -8.64
CA ILE A 49 2.41 3.52 -9.21
C ILE A 49 1.99 2.26 -9.99
N GLY A 50 0.69 2.06 -10.24
CA GLY A 50 0.17 0.92 -10.99
C GLY A 50 0.19 -0.42 -10.25
N GLN A 51 0.45 -0.41 -8.94
CA GLN A 51 0.43 -1.61 -8.10
C GLN A 51 -0.95 -1.86 -7.49
N PRO A 52 -1.38 -3.13 -7.32
CA PRO A 52 -2.61 -3.45 -6.62
C PRO A 52 -2.45 -3.35 -5.10
N LEU A 53 -3.56 -3.06 -4.41
CA LEU A 53 -3.65 -3.22 -2.97
C LEU A 53 -3.91 -4.70 -2.64
N VAL A 54 -2.98 -5.33 -1.92
CA VAL A 54 -3.06 -6.75 -1.53
C VAL A 54 -3.46 -6.89 -0.08
N TYR A 55 -4.54 -7.62 0.21
CA TYR A 55 -5.04 -7.84 1.56
C TYR A 55 -5.77 -9.18 1.72
N LYS A 56 -6.02 -9.59 2.96
CA LYS A 56 -6.79 -10.80 3.27
C LYS A 56 -8.28 -10.49 3.36
N ARG A 57 -9.10 -11.22 2.61
CA ARG A 57 -10.57 -11.13 2.59
C ARG A 57 -11.14 -12.54 2.59
N ASP A 58 -12.04 -12.84 3.53
CA ASP A 58 -12.73 -14.13 3.65
C ASP A 58 -11.78 -15.34 3.63
N GLY A 59 -10.67 -15.23 4.37
CA GLY A 59 -9.64 -16.27 4.45
C GLY A 59 -8.68 -16.35 3.27
N ARG A 60 -8.93 -15.61 2.18
CA ARG A 60 -8.14 -15.62 0.94
C ARG A 60 -7.35 -14.33 0.79
N VAL A 61 -6.23 -14.38 0.07
CA VAL A 61 -5.50 -13.17 -0.31
C VAL A 61 -6.13 -12.63 -1.59
N VAL A 62 -6.37 -11.32 -1.65
CA VAL A 62 -6.90 -10.64 -2.83
C VAL A 62 -6.01 -9.48 -3.24
N ALA A 63 -5.93 -9.22 -4.54
CA ALA A 63 -5.35 -8.02 -5.14
C ALA A 63 -6.48 -7.16 -5.72
N GLU A 64 -6.63 -5.94 -5.20
CA GLU A 64 -7.54 -4.93 -5.72
C GLU A 64 -6.76 -3.94 -6.58
N HIS A 65 -7.22 -3.70 -7.81
CA HIS A 65 -6.60 -2.78 -8.76
C HIS A 65 -7.36 -1.44 -8.81
N LYS A 66 -6.70 -0.40 -9.36
CA LYS A 66 -7.25 0.96 -9.50
C LYS A 66 -8.58 1.01 -10.27
N ASP A 67 -8.77 0.11 -11.23
CA ASP A 67 -9.99 -0.01 -12.03
C ASP A 67 -11.15 -0.72 -11.27
N GLY A 68 -10.93 -1.09 -10.01
CA GLY A 68 -11.89 -1.82 -9.18
C GLY A 68 -11.87 -3.33 -9.40
N ARG A 69 -11.00 -3.86 -10.27
CA ARG A 69 -10.84 -5.30 -10.46
C ARG A 69 -10.26 -5.92 -9.19
N VAL A 70 -10.90 -6.97 -8.68
CA VAL A 70 -10.41 -7.77 -7.55
C VAL A 70 -10.07 -9.18 -8.01
N LEU A 71 -8.83 -9.60 -7.75
CA LEU A 71 -8.32 -10.92 -8.08
C LEU A 71 -8.00 -11.70 -6.81
N VAL A 72 -8.42 -12.95 -6.73
CA VAL A 72 -8.02 -13.86 -5.66
C VAL A 72 -6.63 -14.41 -5.98
N ILE A 73 -5.67 -14.19 -5.11
CA ILE A 73 -4.32 -14.75 -5.19
C ILE A 73 -4.34 -16.14 -4.55
N ARG A 74 -3.79 -17.12 -5.24
CA ARG A 74 -3.65 -18.51 -4.79
C ARG A 74 -2.21 -18.81 -4.40
#